data_AF-A0A5B8U0E6-F1
#
_entry.id   AF-A0A5B8U0E6-F1
#
_cell.length_a   1.000
_cell.length_b   1.000
_cell.length_c   1.000
_cell.angle_alpha   90.00
_cell.angle_beta   90.00
_cell.angle_gamma   90.00
#
_symmetry.space_group_name_H-M   'P 1'
#
loop_
_entity.id
_entity.type
_entity.pdbx_description
1 polymer ?
#
loop_
_entity_poly.entity_id
_entity_poly.type
_entity_poly.pdbx_seq_one_letter_code
_entity_poly.pdbx_strand_id
1 'polypeptide(L)'
;MARTPKELKDLALAPVAVAVDENLRFLRTRTPEELGAALELVLDRATPDPSRETRLAQVLEAAIRDVDLHGWQATMSDDGSAVRIAGGSASLDISVGATVLHYVEDGAAAPAAS
;
A
#
# COMPACT_ATOMS: atom_id res chain seq x y z
N MET A 1 -27.77 -5.86 3.79
CA MET A 1 -27.49 -7.11 4.53
C MET A 1 -26.27 -6.88 5.39
N ALA A 2 -26.35 -7.13 6.70
CA ALA A 2 -25.19 -7.02 7.58
C ALA A 2 -24.20 -8.16 7.26
N ARG A 3 -22.95 -7.82 6.93
CA ARG A 3 -21.88 -8.81 6.83
C ARG A 3 -21.41 -9.11 8.26
N THR A 4 -21.73 -10.28 8.77
CA THR A 4 -21.25 -10.73 10.08
C THR A 4 -19.89 -11.44 9.92
N PRO A 5 -18.93 -11.21 10.83
CA PRO A 5 -17.71 -12.00 10.96
C PRO A 5 -18.02 -13.51 10.96
N LYS A 6 -17.26 -14.30 10.20
CA LYS A 6 -17.37 -15.78 10.17
C LYS A 6 -16.20 -16.46 10.88
N GLU A 7 -15.06 -15.78 11.00
CA GLU A 7 -13.84 -16.25 11.65
C GLU A 7 -13.34 -15.23 12.69
N LEU A 8 -12.55 -15.67 13.67
CA LEU A 8 -12.05 -14.78 14.73
C LEU A 8 -11.24 -13.59 14.17
N LYS A 9 -10.42 -13.82 13.16
CA LYS A 9 -9.65 -12.76 12.47
C LYS A 9 -10.53 -11.73 11.75
N ASP A 10 -11.79 -12.05 11.43
CA ASP A 10 -12.71 -11.09 10.80
C ASP A 10 -13.06 -9.92 11.73
N LEU A 11 -12.92 -10.10 13.04
CA LEU A 11 -13.04 -9.02 14.01
C LEU A 11 -11.89 -7.99 13.89
N ALA A 12 -10.74 -8.41 13.38
CA ALA A 12 -9.56 -7.55 13.20
C ALA A 12 -9.54 -6.81 11.85
N LEU A 13 -10.45 -7.11 10.91
CA LEU A 13 -10.43 -6.47 9.59
C LEU A 13 -10.58 -4.94 9.68
N ALA A 14 -11.50 -4.46 10.51
CA ALA A 14 -11.74 -3.02 10.67
C ALA A 14 -10.51 -2.27 11.22
N PRO A 15 -9.88 -2.66 12.34
CA PRO A 15 -8.69 -1.97 12.83
C PRO A 15 -7.50 -2.09 11.86
N VAL A 16 -7.29 -3.24 11.22
CA VAL A 16 -6.24 -3.40 10.19
C VAL A 16 -6.47 -2.41 9.03
N ALA A 17 -7.70 -2.33 8.53
CA ALA A 17 -8.04 -1.42 7.43
C ALA A 17 -7.84 0.06 7.79
N VAL A 18 -8.18 0.45 9.03
CA VAL A 18 -7.96 1.82 9.50
C VAL A 18 -6.46 2.14 9.56
N ALA A 19 -5.65 1.26 10.14
CA ALA A 19 -4.21 1.49 10.25
C ALA A 19 -3.54 1.60 8.87
N VAL A 20 -3.94 0.74 7.92
CA VAL A 20 -3.46 0.80 6.53
C VAL A 20 -3.93 2.09 5.83
N ASP A 21 -5.19 2.52 6.03
CA ASP A 21 -5.67 3.78 5.44
C ASP A 21 -4.94 5.00 6.01
N GLU A 22 -4.58 5.00 7.29
CA GLU A 22 -3.82 6.10 7.91
C GLU A 22 -2.41 6.20 7.33
N ASN A 23 -1.72 5.08 7.16
CA ASN A 23 -0.42 5.03 6.48
C ASN A 23 -0.53 5.49 5.02
N LEU A 24 -1.55 5.04 4.29
CA LEU A 24 -1.79 5.50 2.92
C LEU A 24 -2.16 6.98 2.86
N ARG A 25 -2.90 7.50 3.85
CA ARG A 25 -3.24 8.93 3.94
C ARG A 25 -1.99 9.78 4.06
N PHE A 26 -1.01 9.36 4.86
CA PHE A 26 0.29 10.03 4.95
C PHE A 26 0.94 10.16 3.56
N LEU A 27 0.93 9.09 2.76
CA LEU A 27 1.47 9.11 1.39
C LEU A 27 0.63 9.99 0.45
N ARG A 28 -0.70 9.90 0.50
CA ARG A 28 -1.63 10.70 -0.32
C ARG A 28 -1.51 12.19 -0.10
N THR A 29 -1.06 12.63 1.08
CA THR A 29 -0.88 14.05 1.42
C THR A 29 0.42 14.65 0.87
N ARG A 30 1.29 13.86 0.23
CA ARG A 30 2.52 14.33 -0.40
C ARG A 30 2.28 14.80 -1.83
N THR A 31 3.21 15.61 -2.35
CA THR A 31 3.26 15.82 -3.80
C THR A 31 3.94 14.62 -4.48
N PRO A 32 3.72 14.40 -5.79
CA PRO A 32 4.40 13.33 -6.51
C PRO A 32 5.93 13.38 -6.42
N GLU A 33 6.51 14.59 -6.41
CA GLU A 33 7.95 14.81 -6.31
C GLU A 33 8.51 14.49 -4.91
N GLU A 34 7.72 14.74 -3.87
CA GLU A 34 8.10 14.46 -2.48
C GLU A 34 7.96 12.98 -2.11
N LEU A 35 7.09 12.25 -2.80
CA LEU A 35 6.67 10.91 -2.41
C LEU A 35 7.84 9.90 -2.39
N GLY A 36 8.76 9.98 -3.36
CA GLY A 36 9.95 9.13 -3.39
C GLY A 36 10.82 9.34 -2.15
N ALA A 37 11.16 10.58 -1.83
CA ALA A 37 11.95 10.91 -0.64
C ALA A 37 11.21 10.54 0.66
N ALA A 38 9.89 10.74 0.71
CA ALA A 38 9.09 10.34 1.85
C ALA A 38 9.12 8.82 2.07
N LEU A 39 9.05 8.01 1.00
CA LEU A 39 9.17 6.56 1.09
C LEU A 39 10.56 6.13 1.56
N GLU A 40 11.63 6.76 1.08
CA GLU A 40 13.00 6.46 1.52
C GLU A 40 13.20 6.73 3.02
N LEU A 41 12.62 7.83 3.52
CA LEU A 41 12.63 8.17 4.94
C LEU A 41 11.81 7.19 5.78
N VAL A 42 10.62 6.82 5.31
CA VAL A 42 9.72 5.89 6.02
C VAL A 42 10.32 4.48 6.09
N LEU A 43 10.98 4.05 5.02
CA LEU A 43 11.57 2.71 4.88
C LEU A 43 13.03 2.63 5.32
N ASP A 44 13.62 3.74 5.75
CA ASP A 44 15.01 3.90 6.18
C ASP A 44 16.02 3.31 5.17
N ARG A 45 15.76 3.53 3.88
CA ARG A 45 16.65 3.08 2.79
C ARG A 45 16.41 3.84 1.50
N ALA A 46 17.46 3.98 0.71
CA ALA A 46 17.36 4.51 -0.65
C ALA A 46 16.58 3.56 -1.57
N THR A 47 15.96 4.11 -2.61
CA THR A 47 15.29 3.33 -3.65
C THR A 47 16.33 2.70 -4.57
N PRO A 48 16.47 1.36 -4.61
CA PRO A 48 17.55 0.70 -5.33
C PRO A 48 17.37 0.74 -6.86
N ASP A 49 16.13 0.72 -7.34
CA ASP A 49 15.77 0.76 -8.76
C ASP A 49 14.41 1.49 -8.92
N PRO A 50 14.28 2.46 -9.86
CA PRO A 50 13.05 3.22 -10.02
C PRO A 50 11.90 2.45 -10.70
N SER A 51 11.98 1.14 -10.95
CA SER A 51 10.93 0.39 -11.64
C SER A 51 9.57 0.44 -10.93
N ARG A 52 8.50 0.29 -11.73
CA ARG A 52 7.12 0.18 -11.24
C ARG A 52 6.97 -0.85 -10.12
N GLU A 53 7.59 -2.03 -10.27
CA GLU A 53 7.50 -3.12 -9.29
C GLU A 53 8.16 -2.75 -7.97
N THR A 54 9.34 -2.12 -8.02
CA THR A 54 10.03 -1.63 -6.81
C THR A 54 9.20 -0.57 -6.09
N ARG A 55 8.62 0.37 -6.84
CA ARG A 55 7.75 1.42 -6.27
C ARG A 55 6.48 0.84 -5.65
N LEU A 56 5.85 -0.16 -6.28
CA LEU A 56 4.70 -0.87 -5.72
C LEU A 56 5.06 -1.58 -4.41
N ALA A 57 6.22 -2.25 -4.36
CA ALA A 57 6.68 -2.91 -3.15
C ALA A 57 6.95 -1.90 -2.01
N GLN A 58 7.58 -0.76 -2.31
CA GLN A 58 7.80 0.30 -1.33
C GLN A 58 6.50 0.89 -0.80
N VAL A 59 5.52 1.15 -1.67
CA VAL A 59 4.19 1.64 -1.26
C VAL A 59 3.49 0.62 -0.36
N LEU A 60 3.51 -0.66 -0.73
CA LEU A 60 2.91 -1.72 0.09
C LEU A 60 3.57 -1.82 1.46
N GLU A 61 4.90 -1.82 1.49
CA GLU A 61 5.65 -1.90 2.74
C GLU A 61 5.39 -0.70 3.64
N ALA A 62 5.37 0.50 3.08
CA ALA A 62 5.00 1.71 3.82
C ALA A 62 3.55 1.67 4.32
N ALA A 63 2.62 1.13 3.51
CA ALA A 63 1.21 1.01 3.87
C ALA A 63 0.97 0.07 5.06
N ILE A 64 1.78 -0.98 5.22
CA ILE A 64 1.66 -1.95 6.32
C ILE A 64 2.68 -1.74 7.44
N ARG A 65 3.49 -0.68 7.38
CA ARG A 65 4.49 -0.37 8.39
C ARG A 65 3.82 -0.16 9.74
N ASP A 66 4.37 -0.81 10.78
CA ASP A 66 3.85 -0.79 12.15
C ASP A 66 2.40 -1.28 12.30
N VAL A 67 1.88 -2.06 11.35
CA VAL A 67 0.55 -2.68 11.40
C VAL A 67 0.65 -4.15 11.77
N ASP A 68 0.00 -4.57 12.86
CA ASP A 68 -0.26 -6.00 13.11
C ASP A 68 -1.42 -6.45 12.22
N LEU A 69 -1.11 -7.24 11.19
CA LEU A 69 -2.10 -7.73 10.24
C LEU A 69 -3.02 -8.82 10.81
N HIS A 70 -2.75 -9.38 12.00
CA HIS A 70 -3.61 -10.37 12.64
C HIS A 70 -4.01 -11.55 11.73
N GLY A 71 -3.07 -12.04 10.92
CA GLY A 71 -3.28 -13.14 9.97
C GLY A 71 -3.96 -12.74 8.64
N TRP A 72 -4.23 -11.46 8.43
CA TRP A 72 -4.56 -10.90 7.12
C TRP A 72 -3.32 -10.73 6.26
N GLN A 73 -3.52 -10.75 4.95
CA GLN A 73 -2.50 -10.55 3.94
C GLN A 73 -2.80 -9.25 3.21
N ALA A 74 -1.75 -8.45 3.03
CA ALA A 74 -1.81 -7.22 2.26
C ALA A 74 -1.03 -7.41 0.95
N THR A 75 -1.66 -7.08 -0.17
CA THR A 75 -1.04 -7.12 -1.50
C THR A 75 -1.43 -5.89 -2.29
N MET A 76 -0.58 -5.41 -3.19
CA MET A 76 -1.03 -4.43 -4.19
C MET A 76 -1.99 -5.08 -5.19
N SER A 77 -2.97 -4.33 -5.67
CA SER A 77 -3.75 -4.71 -6.84
C SER A 77 -2.88 -4.70 -8.11
N ASP A 78 -3.24 -5.48 -9.12
CA ASP A 78 -2.44 -5.64 -10.36
C ASP A 78 -2.20 -4.29 -11.07
N ASP A 79 -3.22 -3.44 -11.10
CA ASP A 79 -3.17 -2.09 -11.64
C ASP A 79 -2.43 -1.09 -10.73
N GLY A 80 -2.13 -1.47 -9.48
CA GLY A 80 -1.45 -0.63 -8.49
C GLY A 80 -2.36 0.41 -7.83
N SER A 81 -3.67 0.40 -8.09
CA SER A 81 -4.61 1.42 -7.63
C SER A 81 -5.06 1.25 -6.17
N ALA A 82 -4.81 0.08 -5.56
CA ALA A 82 -5.24 -0.22 -4.20
C ALA A 82 -4.32 -1.21 -3.47
N VAL A 83 -4.33 -1.14 -2.13
CA VAL A 83 -3.87 -2.20 -1.24
C VAL A 83 -5.07 -3.10 -0.93
N ARG A 84 -4.96 -4.38 -1.30
CA ARG A 84 -5.93 -5.42 -0.99
C ARG A 84 -5.57 -6.10 0.32
N ILE A 85 -6.51 -6.08 1.27
CA ILE A 85 -6.47 -6.84 2.52
C ILE A 85 -7.35 -8.07 2.37
N ALA A 86 -6.76 -9.27 2.42
CA ALA A 86 -7.43 -10.54 2.20
C ALA A 86 -6.99 -11.61 3.22
N GLY A 87 -7.74 -12.70 3.31
CA GLY A 87 -7.35 -13.86 4.12
C GLY A 87 -8.41 -14.33 5.11
N GLY A 88 -9.44 -13.54 5.40
CA GLY A 88 -10.62 -13.97 6.17
C GLY A 88 -11.79 -14.40 5.31
N SER A 89 -13.01 -14.19 5.81
CA SER A 89 -14.23 -14.45 5.05
C SER A 89 -14.63 -13.33 4.08
N ALA A 90 -13.79 -12.28 4.01
CA ALA A 90 -13.96 -11.11 3.16
C ALA A 90 -12.60 -10.64 2.61
N SER A 91 -12.67 -9.73 1.64
CA SER A 91 -11.55 -8.90 1.21
C SER A 91 -11.98 -7.44 1.19
N LEU A 92 -11.01 -6.54 1.33
CA LEU A 92 -11.20 -5.10 1.24
C LEU A 92 -10.07 -4.49 0.41
N ASP A 93 -10.43 -3.65 -0.55
CA ASP A 93 -9.47 -2.86 -1.32
C ASP A 93 -9.48 -1.42 -0.80
N ILE A 94 -8.30 -0.90 -0.44
CA ILE A 94 -8.10 0.47 0.03
C ILE A 94 -7.31 1.22 -1.04
N SER A 95 -7.92 2.21 -1.69
CA SER A 95 -7.29 2.93 -2.80
C SER A 95 -6.00 3.64 -2.35
N VAL A 96 -4.93 3.59 -3.15
CA VAL A 96 -3.71 4.34 -2.83
C VAL A 96 -3.81 5.83 -3.15
N GLY A 97 -4.79 6.23 -3.96
CA GLY A 97 -4.99 7.61 -4.41
C GLY A 97 -4.13 8.02 -5.62
N ALA A 98 -4.50 9.12 -6.26
CA ALA A 98 -3.92 9.55 -7.55
C ALA A 98 -2.42 9.88 -7.48
N THR A 99 -1.97 10.54 -6.41
CA THR A 99 -0.55 10.88 -6.21
C THR A 99 0.33 9.64 -6.21
N VAL A 100 -0.10 8.61 -5.47
CA VAL A 100 0.65 7.35 -5.35
C VAL A 100 0.63 6.58 -6.66
N LEU A 101 -0.53 6.56 -7.34
CA LEU A 101 -0.64 5.93 -8.65
C LEU A 101 0.30 6.58 -9.67
N HIS A 102 0.34 7.92 -9.73
CA HIS A 102 1.23 8.65 -10.62
C HIS A 102 2.70 8.34 -10.34
N TYR A 103 3.09 8.33 -9.06
CA TYR A 103 4.45 7.93 -8.67
C TYR A 103 4.80 6.51 -9.10
N VAL A 104 3.88 5.54 -8.97
CA VAL A 104 4.11 4.16 -9.43
C VAL A 104 4.26 4.11 -10.95
N GLU A 105 3.42 4.82 -11.69
CA GLU A 105 3.42 4.88 -13.16
C GLU A 105 4.67 5.57 -13.73
N ASP A 106 5.18 6.61 -13.08
CA ASP A 106 6.44 7.25 -13.44
C ASP A 106 7.62 6.28 -13.36
N GLY A 107 7.54 5.28 -12.50
CA GLY A 107 8.53 4.20 -12.42
C GLY A 107 8.49 3.23 -13.59
N ALA A 108 7.36 3.13 -14.29
CA ALA A 108 7.27 2.40 -15.55
C ALA A 108 7.87 3.18 -16.74
N ALA A 109 7.93 4.51 -16.63
CA ALA A 109 8.43 5.39 -17.68
C ALA A 109 9.95 5.60 -17.65
N ALA A 110 10.62 5.24 -16.56
CA ALA A 110 12.07 5.30 -16.45
C ALA A 110 12.72 4.27 -17.42
N PRO A 111 13.61 4.70 -18.34
CA PRO A 111 14.25 3.77 -19.26
C PRO A 111 15.13 2.78 -18.48
N ALA A 112 14.98 1.49 -18.78
CA ALA A 112 15.89 0.46 -18.33
C ALA A 112 17.31 0.86 -18.76
N ALA A 113 18.17 1.19 -17.79
CA ALA A 113 19.57 1.47 -18.05
C ALA A 113 20.17 0.24 -18.76
N SER A 114 20.66 0.46 -19.99
CA SER A 114 21.34 -0.54 -20.81
C SER A 114 22.76 -0.79 -20.34
#